data_AF-W4VQK2-F1
#
_entry.id   AF-W4VQK2-F1
#
_cell.length_a   1.000
_cell.length_b   1.000
_cell.length_c   1.000
_cell.angle_alpha   90.00
_cell.angle_beta   90.00
_cell.angle_gamma   90.00
#
_symmetry.space_group_name_H-M   'P 1'
#
loop_
_entity.id
_entity.type
_entity.pdbx_description
1 polymer ?
#
loop_
_entity_poly.entity_id
_entity_poly.type
_entity_poly.pdbx_seq_one_letter_code
_entity_poly.pdbx_strand_id
1 'polypeptide(L)'
;MNNLKFSTRLNSFFTEPDKFWDGSKEKVTTLDLIERMSHVEGLTHVELNYPQHFTEVTVDEVKQKVKDLNLKVSGIALRYDQTFYRGGNLPIARMK
;
A
#
# COMPACT_ATOMS: atom_id res chain seq x y z
N MET A 1 -6.62 20.06 -19.29
CA MET A 1 -6.75 18.66 -18.87
C MET A 1 -7.31 18.65 -17.46
N ASN A 2 -8.39 17.90 -17.21
CA ASN A 2 -9.01 17.82 -15.89
C ASN A 2 -8.00 17.29 -14.87
N ASN A 3 -7.74 18.06 -13.82
CA ASN A 3 -6.81 17.73 -12.73
C ASN A 3 -7.46 16.79 -11.69
N LEU A 4 -8.25 15.83 -12.17
CA LEU A 4 -8.99 14.91 -11.32
C LEU A 4 -8.04 13.88 -10.72
N LYS A 5 -8.12 13.73 -9.40
CA LYS A 5 -7.33 12.76 -8.64
C LYS A 5 -8.22 11.56 -8.37
N PHE A 6 -7.86 10.41 -8.92
CA PHE A 6 -8.51 9.14 -8.63
C PHE A 6 -7.59 8.32 -7.73
N SER A 7 -8.13 7.95 -6.58
CA SER A 7 -7.39 7.27 -5.54
C SER A 7 -8.16 6.09 -4.98
N THR A 8 -7.42 5.12 -4.43
CA THR A 8 -7.98 3.95 -3.77
C THR A 8 -7.00 3.40 -2.74
N ARG A 9 -7.53 2.60 -1.81
CA ARG A 9 -6.74 1.89 -0.80
C ARG A 9 -6.00 0.72 -1.43
N LEU A 10 -4.72 0.60 -1.13
CA LEU A 10 -3.88 -0.47 -1.66
C LEU A 10 -4.38 -1.88 -1.29
N ASN A 11 -5.10 -2.02 -0.17
CA ASN A 11 -5.63 -3.31 0.28
C ASN A 11 -6.55 -3.99 -0.73
N SER A 12 -7.25 -3.21 -1.57
CA SER A 12 -8.16 -3.76 -2.58
C SER A 12 -7.44 -4.65 -3.60
N PHE A 13 -6.14 -4.43 -3.80
CA PHE A 13 -5.31 -5.16 -4.77
C PHE A 13 -4.77 -6.50 -4.28
N PHE A 14 -5.05 -6.90 -3.03
CA PHE A 14 -4.77 -8.26 -2.55
C PHE A 14 -5.79 -9.28 -3.05
N THR A 15 -6.91 -8.84 -3.63
CA THR A 15 -7.99 -9.72 -4.08
C THR A 15 -7.54 -10.59 -5.25
N GLU A 16 -7.78 -11.90 -5.17
CA GLU A 16 -7.50 -12.87 -6.24
C GLU A 16 -6.09 -12.70 -6.85
N PRO A 17 -5.02 -12.87 -6.06
CA PRO A 17 -3.65 -12.63 -6.53
C PRO A 17 -3.28 -13.55 -7.70
N ASP A 18 -3.77 -14.78 -7.70
CA ASP A 18 -3.48 -15.77 -8.73
C ASP A 18 -3.96 -15.34 -10.13
N LYS A 19 -5.00 -14.50 -10.23
CA LYS A 19 -5.47 -14.01 -11.53
C LYS A 19 -4.54 -12.97 -12.16
N PHE A 20 -3.71 -12.29 -11.36
CA PHE A 20 -2.80 -11.27 -11.86
C PHE A 20 -1.38 -11.80 -12.07
N TRP A 21 -0.88 -12.60 -11.12
CA TRP A 21 0.47 -13.18 -11.20
C TRP A 21 0.50 -14.62 -11.72
N ASP A 22 -0.64 -15.21 -12.11
CA ASP A 22 -0.75 -16.58 -12.65
C ASP A 22 -0.08 -17.64 -11.74
N GLY A 23 -0.23 -17.49 -10.42
CA GLY A 23 0.40 -18.36 -9.42
C GLY A 23 1.94 -18.30 -9.38
N SER A 24 2.59 -17.49 -10.21
CA SER A 24 4.06 -17.40 -10.31
C SER A 24 4.73 -16.76 -9.10
N LYS A 25 3.95 -16.17 -8.20
CA LYS A 25 4.45 -15.38 -7.08
C LYS A 25 4.09 -16.06 -5.75
N GLU A 26 5.11 -16.61 -5.08
CA GLU A 26 4.98 -17.27 -3.78
C GLU A 26 4.44 -16.34 -2.68
N LYS A 27 4.78 -15.05 -2.78
CA LYS A 27 4.35 -14.02 -1.82
C LYS A 27 4.18 -12.67 -2.48
N VAL A 28 3.03 -12.05 -2.24
CA VAL A 28 2.71 -10.71 -2.74
C VAL A 28 3.19 -9.67 -1.72
N THR A 29 4.11 -8.80 -2.15
CA THR A 29 4.65 -7.71 -1.34
C THR A 29 3.87 -6.40 -1.54
N THR A 30 4.12 -5.40 -0.69
CA THR A 30 3.58 -4.04 -0.89
C THR A 30 3.97 -3.46 -2.25
N LEU A 31 5.21 -3.67 -2.70
CA LEU A 31 5.69 -3.13 -3.99
C LEU A 31 4.97 -3.79 -5.16
N ASP A 32 4.65 -5.08 -5.06
CA ASP A 32 3.88 -5.81 -6.06
C ASP A 32 2.45 -5.28 -6.19
N LEU A 33 1.81 -4.93 -5.07
CA LEU A 33 0.47 -4.36 -5.10
C LEU A 33 0.47 -2.97 -5.73
N ILE A 34 1.50 -2.16 -5.46
CA ILE A 34 1.65 -0.84 -6.07
C ILE A 34 1.83 -1.00 -7.59
N GLU A 35 2.61 -1.99 -8.01
CA GLU A 35 2.75 -2.36 -9.41
C GLU A 35 1.42 -2.78 -10.02
N ARG A 36 0.72 -3.74 -9.41
CA ARG A 36 -0.62 -4.18 -9.85
C ARG A 36 -1.59 -3.02 -9.98
N MET A 37 -1.58 -2.10 -9.01
CA MET A 37 -2.42 -0.89 -9.01
C MET A 37 -2.13 0.01 -10.22
N SER A 38 -0.87 0.12 -10.63
CA SER A 38 -0.46 0.98 -11.76
C SER A 38 -1.03 0.52 -13.11
N HIS A 39 -1.49 -0.72 -13.22
CA HIS A 39 -2.14 -1.24 -14.43
C HIS A 39 -3.61 -0.83 -14.57
N VAL A 40 -4.21 -0.17 -13.55
CA VAL A 40 -5.60 0.29 -13.63
C VAL A 40 -5.66 1.65 -14.29
N GLU A 41 -6.33 1.71 -15.44
CA GLU A 41 -6.54 2.96 -16.16
C GLU A 41 -7.25 4.01 -15.31
N GLY A 42 -6.71 5.23 -15.31
CA GLY A 42 -7.29 6.38 -14.60
C GLY A 42 -6.88 6.52 -13.13
N LEU A 43 -6.32 5.49 -12.48
CA LEU A 43 -5.78 5.64 -11.12
C LEU A 43 -4.51 6.49 -11.14
N THR A 44 -4.46 7.46 -10.23
CA THR A 44 -3.34 8.42 -10.15
C THR A 44 -2.71 8.48 -8.76
N HIS A 45 -3.44 8.08 -7.71
CA HIS A 45 -2.96 8.18 -6.33
C HIS A 45 -3.24 6.91 -5.52
N VAL A 46 -2.28 6.48 -4.69
CA VAL A 46 -2.42 5.35 -3.76
C VAL A 46 -2.66 5.84 -2.33
N GLU A 47 -3.55 5.14 -1.61
CA GLU A 47 -3.71 5.26 -0.16
C GLU A 47 -3.10 4.04 0.55
N LEU A 48 -2.18 4.30 1.48
CA LEU A 48 -1.41 3.28 2.19
C LEU A 48 -1.90 3.11 3.64
N ASN A 49 -1.58 1.98 4.27
CA ASN A 49 -1.76 1.79 5.70
C ASN A 49 -0.39 1.69 6.39
N TYR A 50 -0.22 2.34 7.53
CA TYR A 50 0.98 2.25 8.36
C TYR A 50 0.64 1.68 9.76
N PRO A 51 1.45 0.76 10.33
CA PRO A 51 2.66 0.15 9.76
C PRO A 51 2.41 -0.99 8.77
N GLN A 52 1.16 -1.42 8.57
CA GLN A 52 0.82 -2.64 7.81
C GLN A 52 1.55 -2.81 6.46
N HIS A 53 1.61 -1.78 5.61
CA HIS A 53 2.26 -1.89 4.29
C HIS A 53 3.79 -1.72 4.34
N PHE A 54 4.38 -1.52 5.51
CA PHE A 54 5.79 -1.22 5.71
C PHE A 54 6.49 -2.25 6.60
N THR A 55 5.86 -3.40 6.83
CA THR A 55 6.44 -4.47 7.68
C THR A 55 7.64 -5.16 7.03
N GLU A 56 7.70 -5.17 5.70
CA GLU A 56 8.74 -5.87 4.92
C GLU A 56 9.41 -4.98 3.87
N VAL A 57 9.02 -3.70 3.82
CA VAL A 57 9.56 -2.71 2.89
C VAL A 57 9.77 -1.39 3.63
N THR A 58 10.77 -0.64 3.21
CA THR A 58 11.09 0.68 3.73
C THR A 58 10.22 1.76 3.09
N VAL A 59 10.15 2.91 3.77
CA VAL A 59 9.47 4.09 3.23
C VAL A 59 10.10 4.55 1.91
N ASP A 60 11.42 4.45 1.78
CA ASP A 60 12.12 4.91 0.59
C ASP A 60 11.94 3.97 -0.61
N GLU A 61 11.87 2.65 -0.39
CA GLU A 61 11.47 1.70 -1.44
C GLU A 61 10.06 1.99 -1.96
N VAL A 62 9.11 2.28 -1.07
CA VAL A 62 7.74 2.63 -1.46
C VAL A 62 7.71 3.96 -2.23
N LYS A 63 8.43 5.00 -1.76
CA LYS A 63 8.53 6.28 -2.48
C LYS A 63 9.10 6.09 -3.88
N GLN A 64 10.17 5.30 -4.00
CA GLN A 64 10.84 5.04 -5.27
C GLN A 64 9.89 4.32 -6.23
N LYS A 65 9.24 3.23 -5.78
CA LYS A 65 8.29 2.48 -6.61
C LYS A 65 7.09 3.31 -7.06
N VAL A 66 6.50 4.12 -6.18
CA VAL A 66 5.39 5.04 -6.53
C VAL A 66 5.83 6.05 -7.59
N LYS A 67 7.04 6.60 -7.45
CA LYS A 67 7.61 7.53 -8.43
C LYS A 67 7.86 6.88 -9.79
N ASP A 68 8.45 5.68 -9.80
CA ASP A 68 8.78 4.95 -11.03
C ASP A 68 7.52 4.57 -11.82
N LEU A 69 6.40 4.38 -11.14
CA LEU A 69 5.10 4.06 -11.74
C LEU A 69 4.23 5.30 -12.01
N ASN A 70 4.78 6.51 -11.86
CA ASN A 70 4.08 7.77 -12.06
C ASN A 70 2.79 7.91 -11.21
N LEU A 71 2.75 7.25 -10.06
CA LEU A 71 1.70 7.37 -9.06
C LEU A 71 2.07 8.45 -8.03
N LYS A 72 1.10 8.85 -7.21
CA LYS A 72 1.32 9.75 -6.06
C LYS A 72 0.70 9.16 -4.81
N VAL A 73 1.15 9.55 -3.63
CA VAL A 73 0.48 9.18 -2.37
C VAL A 73 -0.52 10.28 -2.01
N SER A 74 -1.79 9.92 -1.82
CA SER A 74 -2.86 10.84 -1.41
C SER A 74 -3.16 10.76 0.09
N GLY A 75 -2.91 9.61 0.72
CA GLY A 75 -3.24 9.40 2.12
C GLY A 75 -2.53 8.21 2.76
N ILE A 76 -2.40 8.26 4.07
CA ILE A 76 -1.89 7.17 4.91
C ILE A 76 -2.87 6.97 6.06
N ALA A 77 -3.42 5.77 6.20
CA ALA A 77 -4.27 5.38 7.32
C ALA A 77 -3.47 4.60 8.37
N LEU A 78 -3.59 4.98 9.64
CA LEU A 78 -2.99 4.21 10.72
C LEU A 78 -3.78 2.91 10.94
N ARG A 79 -3.06 1.79 10.95
CA ARG A 79 -3.60 0.45 11.23
C ARG A 79 -2.62 -0.32 12.09
N TYR A 80 -2.81 -0.18 13.40
CA TYR A 80 -2.11 -0.99 14.38
C TYR A 80 -2.64 -2.43 14.38
N ASP A 81 -1.86 -3.37 14.89
CA ASP A 81 -2.28 -4.75 15.04
C ASP A 81 -3.43 -4.91 16.05
N GLN A 82 -4.03 -6.11 16.13
CA GLN A 82 -5.15 -6.40 17.05
C GLN A 82 -4.83 -6.14 18.53
N THR A 83 -3.55 -6.08 18.91
CA THR A 83 -3.12 -5.78 20.28
C THR A 83 -3.56 -4.37 20.71
N PHE A 84 -3.67 -3.43 19.76
CA PHE A 84 -4.10 -2.05 20.04
C PHE A 84 -5.62 -1.85 20.01
N TYR A 85 -6.38 -2.76 19.38
CA TYR A 85 -7.84 -2.64 19.28
C TYR A 85 -8.56 -2.93 20.61
N ARG A 86 -7.89 -3.52 21.61
CA ARG A 86 -8.47 -3.91 22.91
C ARG A 86 -8.08 -3.00 24.08
N GLY A 87 -7.69 -1.75 23.84
CA GLY A 87 -7.40 -0.78 24.91
C GLY A 87 -6.26 -1.18 25.86
N GLY A 88 -5.40 -2.14 25.46
CA GLY A 88 -4.36 -2.71 26.32
C GLY A 88 -2.99 -2.12 26.01
N ASN A 89 -2.53 -1.25 26.92
CA ASN A 89 -1.16 -0.79 27.18
C ASN A 89 -0.07 -0.90 26.07
N LEU A 90 0.33 0.30 25.65
CA LEU A 90 1.43 0.70 24.77
C LEU A 90 2.76 -0.04 24.99
N PRO A 91 3.54 -0.20 23.91
CA PRO A 91 4.64 0.74 23.73
C PRO A 91 4.40 1.58 22.47
N ILE A 92 4.56 2.88 22.66
CA ILE A 92 4.47 3.93 21.64
C ILE A 92 5.31 3.47 20.45
N ALA A 93 4.67 3.31 19.28
CA ALA A 93 5.38 3.15 18.02
C ALA A 93 6.33 4.35 17.89
N ARG A 94 7.63 4.12 18.12
CA ARG A 94 8.66 5.13 17.89
C ARG A 94 8.65 5.44 16.40
N MET A 95 7.99 6.53 16.02
CA MET A 95 8.30 7.23 14.79
C MET A 95 9.76 7.69 14.92
N LYS A 96 10.65 7.01 14.21
CA LYS A 96 11.97 7.52 13.86
C LYS A 96 11.86 8.22 12.52
#